data_AF-A0A100YX32-F1
#
_entry.id   AF-A0A100YX32-F1
#
_cell.length_a   1.000
_cell.length_b   1.000
_cell.length_c   1.000
_cell.angle_alpha   90.00
_cell.angle_beta   90.00
_cell.angle_gamma   90.00
#
_symmetry.space_group_name_H-M   'P 1'
#
loop_
_entity.id
_entity.type
_entity.pdbx_description
1 polymer ?
#
loop_
_entity_poly.entity_id
_entity_poly.type
_entity_poly.pdbx_seq_one_letter_code
_entity_poly.pdbx_strand_id
1 'polypeptide(L)'
;MMSHVDVPANLARLWFDTAGDPVPDLLPFLLTITSPSHVLFGSDFPFTPHERALANARRLQEFLASDGRVAAHEDDILDNNARKLLEAAGARL
;
A
#
# COMPACT_ATOMS: atom_id res chain seq x y z
N MET A 1 -32.09 -16.26 5.38
CA MET A 1 -30.94 -16.24 6.31
C MET A 1 -29.74 -15.79 5.49
N MET A 2 -29.04 -14.71 5.85
CA MET A 2 -27.77 -14.37 5.17
C MET A 2 -26.72 -15.43 5.56
N SER A 3 -26.01 -15.96 4.57
CA SER A 3 -24.88 -16.86 4.81
C SER A 3 -23.78 -16.14 5.59
N HIS A 4 -22.99 -16.89 6.36
CA HIS A 4 -21.82 -16.36 7.05
C HIS A 4 -20.88 -15.68 6.05
N VAL A 5 -20.46 -14.44 6.35
CA VAL A 5 -19.49 -13.68 5.56
C VAL A 5 -18.15 -13.70 6.29
N ASP A 6 -17.12 -14.20 5.62
CA ASP A 6 -15.74 -14.14 6.13
C ASP A 6 -15.16 -12.73 5.91
N VAL A 7 -15.44 -11.82 6.84
CA VAL A 7 -15.00 -10.42 6.74
C VAL A 7 -13.47 -10.29 6.64
N PRO A 8 -12.66 -10.96 7.49
CA PRO A 8 -11.21 -10.90 7.37
C PRO A 8 -10.70 -11.30 5.97
N ALA A 9 -11.18 -12.42 5.43
CA ALA A 9 -10.74 -12.87 4.10
C ALA A 9 -11.18 -11.89 3.00
N ASN A 10 -12.32 -11.21 3.15
CA ASN A 10 -12.76 -10.20 2.19
C ASN A 10 -11.87 -8.95 2.25
N LEU A 11 -11.54 -8.45 3.44
CA LEU A 11 -10.69 -7.26 3.61
C LEU A 11 -9.27 -7.50 3.10
N ALA A 12 -8.70 -8.69 3.35
CA ALA A 12 -7.35 -9.05 2.91
C ALA A 12 -7.17 -9.06 1.38
N ARG A 13 -8.27 -9.09 0.60
CA ARG A 13 -8.23 -9.08 -0.87
C ARG A 13 -8.39 -7.69 -1.49
N LEU A 14 -8.72 -6.67 -0.67
CA LEU A 14 -8.80 -5.30 -1.15
C LEU A 14 -7.40 -4.74 -1.40
N TRP A 15 -7.34 -3.72 -2.26
CA TRP A 15 -6.14 -2.92 -2.46
C TRP A 15 -6.19 -1.68 -1.58
N PHE A 16 -5.04 -1.32 -1.02
CA PHE A 16 -4.88 -0.16 -0.15
C PHE A 16 -3.70 0.66 -0.65
N ASP A 17 -3.72 1.97 -0.48
CA ASP A 17 -2.59 2.83 -0.83
C ASP A 17 -1.87 3.38 0.41
N THR A 18 -0.75 4.08 0.16
CA THR A 18 0.07 4.74 1.19
C THR A 18 -0.18 6.24 1.30
N ALA A 19 -1.32 6.74 0.80
CA ALA A 19 -1.64 8.17 0.82
C ALA A 19 -1.56 8.76 2.24
N GLY A 20 -1.01 9.97 2.36
CA GLY A 20 -0.73 10.62 3.65
C GLY A 20 0.67 10.31 4.19
N ASP A 21 0.81 10.08 5.49
CA ASP A 21 2.07 9.70 6.18
C ASP A 21 1.83 8.42 7.01
N PRO A 22 1.84 7.23 6.37
CA PRO A 22 1.38 6.01 7.03
C PRO A 22 2.43 5.37 7.96
N VAL A 23 3.63 5.91 8.07
CA VAL A 23 4.73 5.30 8.83
C VAL A 23 5.09 6.12 10.07
N PRO A 24 5.46 5.49 11.20
CA PRO A 24 5.76 4.07 11.36
C PRO A 24 4.57 3.21 11.79
N ASP A 25 3.39 3.77 12.04
CA ASP A 25 2.33 3.04 12.77
C ASP A 25 1.22 2.46 11.87
N LEU A 26 0.72 3.24 10.90
CA LEU A 26 -0.46 2.87 10.12
C LEU A 26 -0.17 1.74 9.13
N LEU A 27 0.99 1.76 8.45
CA LEU A 27 1.38 0.70 7.53
C LEU A 27 1.55 -0.65 8.27
N PRO A 28 2.28 -0.75 9.40
CA PRO A 28 2.30 -1.99 10.17
C PRO A 28 0.94 -2.45 10.68
N PHE A 29 0.05 -1.54 11.07
CA PHE A 29 -1.32 -1.90 11.44
C PHE A 29 -2.08 -2.49 10.25
N LEU A 30 -1.99 -1.87 9.07
CA LEU A 30 -2.62 -2.36 7.84
C LEU A 30 -2.11 -3.76 7.46
N LEU A 31 -0.83 -4.05 7.68
CA LEU A 31 -0.23 -5.37 7.42
C LEU A 31 -0.71 -6.48 8.39
N THR A 32 -1.50 -6.15 9.41
CA THR A 32 -2.24 -7.15 10.20
C THR A 32 -3.55 -7.59 9.53
N ILE A 33 -4.01 -6.83 8.52
CA ILE A 33 -5.27 -7.03 7.80
C ILE A 33 -5.01 -7.59 6.40
N THR A 34 -3.93 -7.15 5.74
CA THR A 34 -3.55 -7.54 4.38
C THR A 34 -2.06 -7.86 4.27
N SER A 35 -1.63 -8.33 3.10
CA SER A 35 -0.22 -8.59 2.79
C SER A 35 0.42 -7.43 2.02
N PRO A 36 1.76 -7.29 2.02
CA PRO A 36 2.46 -6.30 1.19
C PRO A 36 2.08 -6.32 -0.29
N SER A 37 1.69 -7.47 -0.86
CA SER A 37 1.28 -7.60 -2.26
C SER A 37 -0.09 -6.98 -2.61
N HIS A 38 -0.74 -6.33 -1.65
CA HIS A 38 -2.02 -5.64 -1.78
C HIS A 38 -1.93 -4.16 -1.37
N VAL A 39 -0.71 -3.65 -1.15
CA VAL A 39 -0.43 -2.26 -0.80
C VAL A 39 0.23 -1.56 -1.99
N LEU A 40 -0.26 -0.37 -2.32
CA LEU A 40 0.18 0.45 -3.45
C LEU A 40 0.79 1.76 -2.93
N PHE A 41 1.74 2.31 -3.67
CA PHE A 41 2.13 3.70 -3.45
C PHE A 41 1.01 4.65 -3.85
N GLY A 42 0.70 5.59 -2.97
CA GLY A 42 -0.17 6.73 -3.20
C GLY A 42 0.38 7.97 -2.51
N SER A 43 0.40 9.11 -3.20
CA SER A 43 0.95 10.37 -2.66
C SER A 43 -0.11 11.36 -2.20
N ASP A 44 -1.36 11.19 -2.66
CA ASP A 44 -2.47 12.14 -2.47
C ASP A 44 -2.24 13.55 -3.04
N PHE A 45 -1.30 13.71 -3.98
CA PHE A 45 -1.12 14.97 -4.70
C PHE A 45 -2.28 15.21 -5.68
N PRO A 46 -2.84 16.44 -5.82
CA PRO A 46 -2.39 17.70 -5.22
C PRO A 46 -3.09 18.10 -3.92
N PHE A 47 -3.93 17.24 -3.33
CA PHE A 47 -4.55 17.55 -2.03
C PHE A 47 -3.49 17.66 -0.94
N THR A 48 -2.56 16.71 -0.88
CA THR A 48 -1.30 16.85 -0.15
C THR A 48 -0.34 17.74 -0.96
N PRO A 49 0.11 18.89 -0.41
CA PRO A 49 1.01 19.80 -1.11
C PRO A 49 2.33 19.13 -1.52
N HIS A 50 2.89 19.54 -2.66
CA HIS A 50 4.11 18.99 -3.26
C HIS A 50 5.24 18.68 -2.26
N GLU A 51 5.65 19.67 -1.46
CA GLU A 51 6.74 19.50 -0.49
C GLU A 51 6.43 18.43 0.57
N ARG A 52 5.16 18.34 0.99
CA ARG A 52 4.71 17.32 1.96
C ARG A 52 4.64 15.95 1.32
N ALA A 53 4.12 15.84 0.10
CA ALA A 53 4.05 14.58 -0.63
C ALA A 53 5.46 13.99 -0.87
N LEU A 54 6.44 14.82 -1.24
CA LEU A 54 7.84 14.41 -1.37
C LEU A 54 8.45 13.98 -0.03
N ALA A 55 8.20 14.71 1.05
CA ALA A 55 8.70 14.35 2.38
C ALA A 55 8.12 13.00 2.85
N ASN A 56 6.81 12.78 2.66
CA ASN A 56 6.15 11.54 3.02
C ASN A 56 6.66 10.36 2.18
N ALA A 57 6.86 10.56 0.87
CA ALA A 57 7.43 9.53 -0.01
C ALA A 57 8.84 9.10 0.43
N ARG A 58 9.72 10.05 0.75
CA ARG A 58 11.07 9.74 1.27
C ARG A 58 11.02 8.97 2.59
N ARG A 59 10.17 9.42 3.52
CA ARG A 59 9.99 8.77 4.81
C ARG A 59 9.46 7.33 4.65
N LEU A 60 8.54 7.11 3.71
CA LEU A 60 8.07 5.77 3.36
C LEU A 60 9.22 4.90 2.84
N GLN A 61 10.02 5.39 1.89
CA GLN A 61 11.16 4.65 1.35
C GLN A 61 12.18 4.28 2.44
N GLU A 62 12.54 5.22 3.31
CA GLU A 62 13.44 4.98 4.45
C GLU A 62 12.88 3.92 5.42
N PHE A 63 11.58 3.94 5.68
CA PHE A 63 10.92 2.94 6.51
C PHE A 63 10.92 1.56 5.84
N LEU A 64 10.56 1.47 4.57
CA LEU A 64 10.54 0.21 3.82
C LEU A 64 11.93 -0.45 3.81
N ALA A 65 12.98 0.33 3.53
CA ALA A 65 14.35 -0.16 3.52
C ALA A 65 14.88 -0.60 4.89
N SER A 66 14.33 -0.07 6.00
CA SER A 66 14.82 -0.35 7.36
C SER A 66 14.03 -1.42 8.10
N ASP A 67 12.78 -1.70 7.71
CA ASP A 67 11.93 -2.67 8.37
C ASP A 67 11.97 -4.04 7.69
N GLY A 68 12.58 -5.03 8.36
CA GLY A 68 12.77 -6.39 7.84
C GLY A 68 11.48 -7.13 7.47
N ARG A 69 10.30 -6.65 7.88
CA ARG A 69 9.00 -7.23 7.49
C ARG A 69 8.59 -6.84 6.08
N VAL A 70 9.07 -5.70 5.58
CA VAL A 70 8.64 -5.08 4.31
C VAL A 70 9.77 -4.74 3.36
N ALA A 71 11.03 -4.79 3.79
CA ALA A 71 12.19 -4.49 2.97
C ALA A 71 12.24 -5.32 1.68
N ALA A 72 11.86 -6.60 1.74
CA ALA A 72 11.81 -7.47 0.55
C ALA A 72 10.66 -7.13 -0.43
N HIS A 73 9.76 -6.22 -0.06
CA HIS A 73 8.57 -5.83 -0.80
C HIS A 73 8.58 -4.34 -1.18
N GLU A 74 9.71 -3.65 -1.07
CA GLU A 74 9.82 -2.22 -1.41
C GLU A 74 9.37 -1.96 -2.85
N ASP A 75 9.96 -2.66 -3.83
CA ASP A 75 9.60 -2.52 -5.25
C ASP A 75 8.13 -2.90 -5.52
N ASP A 76 7.60 -3.86 -4.75
CA ASP A 76 6.20 -4.27 -4.89
C ASP A 76 5.27 -3.14 -4.47
N ILE A 77 5.50 -2.56 -3.29
CA ILE A 77 4.69 -1.46 -2.75
C ILE A 77 4.83 -0.22 -3.62
N LEU A 78 6.05 0.10 -4.08
CA LEU A 78 6.34 1.33 -4.81
C LEU A 78 5.98 1.28 -6.30
N ASP A 79 5.92 0.10 -6.94
CA ASP A 79 5.61 -0.02 -8.37
C ASP A 79 4.86 -1.33 -8.74
N ASN A 80 5.43 -2.51 -8.48
CA ASN A 80 4.97 -3.75 -9.12
C ASN A 80 3.51 -4.09 -8.83
N ASN A 81 3.03 -3.79 -7.61
CA ASN A 81 1.65 -4.04 -7.24
C ASN A 81 0.65 -3.22 -8.07
N ALA A 82 0.99 -1.94 -8.35
CA ALA A 82 0.15 -1.10 -9.19
C ALA A 82 0.10 -1.63 -10.63
N ARG A 83 1.25 -2.08 -11.15
CA ARG A 83 1.32 -2.71 -12.48
C ARG A 83 0.45 -3.95 -12.55
N LYS A 84 0.60 -4.85 -11.58
CA LYS A 84 -0.20 -6.08 -11.46
C LYS A 84 -1.70 -5.79 -11.40
N LEU A 85 -2.12 -4.78 -10.64
CA LEU A 85 -3.52 -4.38 -10.55
C LEU A 85 -4.05 -3.87 -11.89
N LEU A 86 -3.28 -3.02 -12.57
CA LEU A 86 -3.65 -2.46 -13.87
C LEU A 86 -3.73 -3.53 -14.96
N GLU A 87 -2.77 -4.46 -15.01
CA GLU A 87 -2.80 -5.61 -15.91
C GLU A 87 -4.02 -6.50 -15.65
N ALA A 88 -4.32 -6.81 -14.39
CA ALA A 88 -5.51 -7.57 -14.01
C ALA A 88 -6.82 -6.85 -14.39
N ALA A 89 -6.81 -5.52 -14.42
CA ALA A 89 -7.91 -4.68 -14.90
C ALA A 89 -7.97 -4.55 -16.43
N GLY A 90 -7.06 -5.18 -17.17
CA GLY A 90 -7.01 -5.16 -18.63
C GLY A 90 -6.29 -3.96 -19.24
N ALA A 91 -5.57 -3.17 -18.43
CA ALA A 91 -4.69 -2.12 -18.95
C ALA A 91 -3.48 -2.75 -19.67
N ARG A 92 -2.99 -2.08 -20.72
CA ARG A 92 -1.72 -2.40 -21.37
C ARG A 92 -0.67 -1.41 -20.86
N LEU A 93 0.32 -1.91 -20.13
CA LEU A 93 1.44 -1.13 -19.58
C LEU A 93 2.66 -1.20 -20.49
#